data_AF-A0A6N1WZ31-F1
#
_entry.id   AF-A0A6N1WZ31-F1
#
_cell.length_a   1.000
_cell.length_b   1.000
_cell.length_c   1.000
_cell.angle_alpha   90.00
_cell.angle_beta   90.00
_cell.angle_gamma   90.00
#
_symmetry.space_group_name_H-M   'P 1'
#
loop_
_entity.id
_entity.type
_entity.pdbx_description
1 polymer ?
#
loop_
_entity_poly.entity_id
_entity_poly.type
_entity_poly.pdbx_seq_one_letter_code
_entity_poly.pdbx_strand_id
1 'polypeptide(L)'
;MSIWIEIYVGFKGKRPPHSLSLRVGPVASGAVVLEDTATVELIQSQNRKTIGVEMEAYGVLSAVFYLGQTDTRAIVLKSVCDFADPAKGDEWQAYAAYTSAQYLDRLLINKIFVK
;
A
#
# COMPACT_ATOMS: atom_id res chain seq x y z
N MET A 1 -11.82 -15.77 -14.55
CA MET A 1 -11.30 -14.41 -14.85
C MET A 1 -10.16 -14.15 -13.88
N SER A 2 -9.14 -13.33 -14.18
CA SER A 2 -8.07 -13.09 -13.18
C SER A 2 -8.61 -12.22 -12.03
N ILE A 3 -8.10 -12.43 -10.82
CA ILE A 3 -8.44 -11.62 -9.63
C ILE A 3 -8.31 -10.12 -9.90
N TRP A 4 -7.31 -9.71 -10.69
CA TRP A 4 -7.07 -8.32 -11.05
C TRP A 4 -8.22 -7.71 -11.83
N ILE A 5 -8.77 -8.46 -12.80
CA ILE A 5 -9.87 -7.99 -13.64
C ILE A 5 -11.16 -7.91 -12.81
N GLU A 6 -11.41 -8.89 -11.94
CA GLU A 6 -12.59 -8.89 -11.05
C GLU A 6 -12.61 -7.67 -10.14
N ILE A 7 -11.49 -7.39 -9.45
CA ILE A 7 -11.38 -6.21 -8.59
C ILE A 7 -11.55 -4.94 -9.44
N TYR A 8 -10.81 -4.84 -10.55
CA TYR A 8 -10.83 -3.66 -11.43
C TYR A 8 -12.23 -3.33 -11.98
N VAL A 9 -13.00 -4.32 -12.43
CA VAL A 9 -14.36 -4.13 -12.99
C VAL A 9 -15.40 -3.90 -11.89
N GLY A 10 -15.14 -4.35 -10.67
CA GLY A 10 -16.05 -4.19 -9.54
C GLY A 10 -16.16 -2.74 -9.02
N PHE A 11 -15.13 -1.91 -9.18
CA PHE A 11 -15.18 -0.52 -8.70
C PHE A 11 -16.07 0.38 -9.58
N LYS A 12 -16.99 1.11 -8.94
CA LYS A 12 -17.98 1.99 -9.60
C LYS A 12 -17.59 3.47 -9.49
N GLY A 13 -16.38 3.80 -9.92
CA GLY A 13 -15.86 5.18 -9.92
C GLY A 13 -14.73 5.37 -10.93
N LYS A 14 -13.97 6.47 -10.78
CA LYS A 14 -12.79 6.73 -11.62
C LYS A 14 -11.74 5.62 -11.42
N ARG A 15 -11.22 5.11 -12.52
CA ARG A 15 -10.19 4.04 -12.55
C ARG A 15 -9.08 4.42 -13.53
N PRO A 16 -7.83 4.03 -13.28
CA PRO A 16 -6.75 4.22 -14.23
C PRO A 16 -6.97 3.33 -15.47
N PRO A 17 -6.44 3.68 -16.64
CA PRO A 17 -6.65 2.90 -17.88
C PRO A 17 -5.89 1.57 -17.92
N HIS A 18 -5.13 1.24 -16.87
CA HIS A 18 -4.32 0.03 -16.78
C HIS A 18 -4.83 -0.93 -15.70
N SER A 19 -4.54 -2.22 -15.88
CA SER A 19 -4.85 -3.26 -14.89
C SER A 19 -4.14 -3.04 -13.56
N LEU A 20 -4.70 -3.63 -12.50
CA LEU A 20 -4.04 -3.73 -11.20
C LEU A 20 -2.76 -4.57 -11.30
N SER A 21 -1.75 -4.18 -10.53
CA SER A 21 -0.52 -4.94 -10.36
C SER A 21 -0.11 -4.91 -8.89
N LEU A 22 0.54 -5.98 -8.43
CA LEU A 22 1.09 -6.08 -7.09
C LEU A 22 2.59 -5.86 -7.15
N ARG A 23 3.11 -5.01 -6.26
CA ARG A 23 4.55 -4.82 -6.05
C ARG A 23 4.87 -5.07 -4.59
N VAL A 24 5.91 -5.85 -4.35
CA VAL A 24 6.41 -6.16 -3.01
C VAL A 24 7.78 -5.51 -2.86
N GLY A 25 7.94 -4.69 -1.83
CA GLY A 25 9.18 -3.98 -1.56
C GLY A 25 9.08 -3.12 -0.31
N PRO A 26 10.20 -2.51 0.11
CA PRO A 26 10.24 -1.58 1.23
C PRO A 26 9.29 -0.39 1.01
N VAL A 27 8.57 -0.02 2.06
CA VAL A 27 7.75 1.19 2.13
C VAL A 27 8.29 2.01 3.28
N ALA A 28 8.60 3.28 3.03
CA ALA A 28 9.07 4.19 4.07
C ALA A 28 7.88 4.80 4.82
N SER A 29 8.01 4.95 6.14
CA SER A 29 7.01 5.62 6.97
C SER A 29 7.57 6.92 7.53
N GLY A 30 6.77 7.98 7.54
CA GLY A 30 7.13 9.28 8.11
C GLY A 30 6.02 9.84 9.01
N ALA A 31 6.35 10.87 9.81
CA ALA A 31 5.38 11.52 10.69
C ALA A 31 4.58 12.65 10.03
N VAL A 32 4.82 12.90 8.73
CA VAL A 32 4.22 14.00 7.99
C VAL A 32 3.73 13.53 6.63
N VAL A 33 2.67 14.15 6.15
CA VAL A 33 2.19 13.99 4.79
C VAL A 33 3.20 14.65 3.85
N LEU A 34 3.64 13.93 2.83
CA LEU A 34 4.62 14.43 1.85
C LEU A 34 3.93 15.00 0.60
N GLU A 35 4.45 16.13 0.13
CA GLU A 35 4.05 16.86 -1.09
C GLU A 35 5.27 17.43 -1.84
N ASP A 36 6.46 17.01 -1.44
CA ASP A 36 7.72 17.55 -1.95
C ASP A 36 8.53 16.44 -2.64
N THR A 37 8.68 16.57 -3.95
CA THR A 37 9.40 15.61 -4.78
C THR A 37 10.86 15.46 -4.33
N ALA A 38 11.52 16.54 -3.89
CA ALA A 38 12.91 16.49 -3.45
C ALA A 38 13.07 15.64 -2.17
N THR A 39 12.13 15.75 -1.23
CA THR A 39 12.09 14.90 -0.03
C THR A 39 11.84 13.44 -0.40
N VAL A 40 10.94 13.15 -1.35
CA VAL A 40 10.69 11.78 -1.84
C VAL A 40 11.95 11.19 -2.49
N GLU A 41 12.64 11.96 -3.33
CA GLU A 41 13.92 11.57 -3.95
C GLU A 41 15.01 11.31 -2.90
N LEU A 42 15.08 12.14 -1.84
CA LEU A 42 16.01 11.94 -0.74
C LEU A 42 15.74 10.62 -0.02
N ILE A 43 14.47 10.31 0.30
CA ILE A 43 14.08 9.02 0.91
C ILE A 43 14.47 7.85 -0.01
N GLN A 44 14.21 7.97 -1.31
CA GLN A 44 14.59 6.94 -2.27
C GLN A 44 16.11 6.80 -2.41
N SER A 45 16.87 7.88 -2.25
CA SER A 45 18.34 7.83 -2.29
C SER A 45 18.92 7.07 -1.08
N GLN A 46 18.28 7.17 0.09
CA GLN A 46 18.66 6.42 1.30
C GLN A 46 18.39 4.91 1.14
N ASN A 47 17.32 4.55 0.43
CA ASN A 47 17.05 3.16 0.06
C ASN A 47 16.43 3.08 -1.34
N ARG A 48 17.27 2.77 -2.34
CA ARG A 48 16.87 2.72 -3.76
C ARG A 48 15.79 1.68 -4.08
N LYS A 49 15.50 0.77 -3.16
CA LYS A 49 14.43 -0.23 -3.32
C LYS A 49 13.08 0.25 -2.77
N THR A 50 13.02 1.42 -2.12
CA THR A 50 11.77 1.96 -1.58
C THR A 50 10.75 2.16 -2.72
N ILE A 51 9.56 1.60 -2.55
CA ILE A 51 8.49 1.61 -3.56
C ILE A 51 7.27 2.47 -3.15
N GLY A 52 7.31 3.08 -1.97
CA GLY A 52 6.22 3.93 -1.48
C GLY A 52 6.57 4.63 -0.18
N VAL A 53 5.74 5.62 0.15
CA VAL A 53 5.80 6.41 1.39
C VAL A 53 4.41 6.47 2.01
N GLU A 54 4.31 6.41 3.33
CA GLU A 54 3.07 6.50 4.12
C GLU A 54 3.38 6.88 5.58
N MET A 55 2.43 6.78 6.52
CA MET A 55 2.62 7.30 7.88
C MET A 55 2.42 6.28 9.01
N GLU A 56 1.84 5.10 8.78
CA GLU A 56 1.36 4.22 9.86
C GLU A 56 2.11 2.88 9.96
N ALA A 57 2.63 2.35 8.86
CA ALA A 57 3.13 0.97 8.78
C ALA A 57 4.25 0.71 9.78
N TYR A 58 5.21 1.63 9.90
CA TYR A 58 6.31 1.49 10.85
C TYR A 58 5.82 1.34 12.29
N GLY A 59 4.80 2.09 12.72
CA GLY A 59 4.25 2.00 14.07
C GLY A 59 3.64 0.62 14.35
N VAL A 60 2.83 0.12 13.42
CA VAL A 60 2.19 -1.21 13.52
C VAL A 60 3.23 -2.33 13.51
N LEU A 61 4.18 -2.28 12.57
CA LEU A 61 5.22 -3.30 12.46
C LEU A 61 6.18 -3.28 13.66
N SER A 62 6.50 -2.09 14.18
CA SER A 62 7.31 -1.94 15.39
C SER A 62 6.60 -2.53 16.61
N ALA A 63 5.29 -2.27 16.76
CA ALA A 63 4.51 -2.86 17.84
C ALA A 63 4.58 -4.39 17.82
N VAL A 64 4.38 -5.00 16.65
CA VAL A 64 4.50 -6.46 16.49
C VAL A 64 5.92 -6.96 16.75
N PHE A 65 6.94 -6.24 16.28
CA PHE A 65 8.34 -6.57 16.57
C PHE A 65 8.63 -6.57 18.08
N TYR A 66 8.14 -5.56 18.80
CA TYR A 66 8.36 -5.42 20.24
C TYR A 66 7.53 -6.38 21.11
N LEU A 67 6.53 -7.08 20.55
CA LEU A 67 5.85 -8.17 21.26
C LEU A 67 6.79 -9.36 21.56
N GLY A 68 7.95 -9.45 20.91
CA GLY A 68 8.92 -10.51 21.13
C GLY A 68 8.48 -11.84 20.50
N GLN A 69 8.73 -12.96 21.20
CA GLN A 69 8.37 -14.29 20.70
C GLN A 69 6.87 -14.58 20.87
N THR A 70 6.06 -14.05 19.95
CA THR A 70 4.64 -14.39 19.81
C THR A 70 4.38 -14.88 18.38
N ASP A 71 3.28 -15.60 18.18
CA ASP A 71 2.83 -16.00 16.83
C ASP A 71 2.16 -14.85 16.06
N THR A 72 2.23 -13.62 16.57
CA THR A 72 1.63 -12.44 15.92
C THR A 72 2.42 -12.10 14.66
N ARG A 73 1.72 -12.12 13.52
CA ARG A 73 2.27 -11.68 12.22
C ARG A 73 1.53 -10.45 11.75
N ALA A 74 2.26 -9.50 11.18
CA ALA A 74 1.68 -8.35 10.50
C ALA A 74 2.09 -8.33 9.03
N ILE A 75 1.17 -7.88 8.20
CA ILE A 75 1.41 -7.53 6.81
C ILE A 75 0.94 -6.10 6.58
N VAL A 76 1.64 -5.38 5.71
CA VAL A 76 1.22 -4.05 5.26
C VAL A 76 0.80 -4.19 3.81
N LEU A 77 -0.48 -3.92 3.56
CA LEU A 77 -1.06 -3.96 2.23
C LEU A 77 -1.71 -2.62 1.94
N LYS A 78 -1.23 -1.93 0.91
CA LYS A 78 -1.70 -0.60 0.51
C LYS A 78 -1.85 -0.52 -1.01
N SER A 79 -2.68 0.41 -1.46
CA SER A 79 -2.78 0.82 -2.86
C SER A 79 -2.33 2.28 -2.98
N VAL A 80 -1.74 2.64 -4.11
CA VAL A 80 -1.25 3.99 -4.39
C VAL A 80 -2.45 4.93 -4.60
N CYS A 81 -2.53 6.02 -3.83
CA CYS A 81 -3.52 7.08 -4.00
C CYS A 81 -2.94 8.37 -4.62
N ASP A 82 -1.63 8.55 -4.58
CA ASP A 82 -0.92 9.68 -5.19
C ASP A 82 0.58 9.38 -5.30
N PHE A 83 1.34 10.31 -5.87
CA PHE A 83 2.80 10.21 -6.06
C PHE A 83 3.60 11.11 -5.11
N ALA A 84 2.97 11.65 -4.05
CA ALA A 84 3.60 12.57 -3.10
C ALA A 84 4.30 13.78 -3.76
N ASP A 85 3.74 14.26 -4.86
CA ASP A 85 4.16 15.46 -5.58
C ASP A 85 3.17 16.62 -5.36
N PRO A 86 3.51 17.86 -5.73
CA PRO A 86 2.61 19.01 -5.56
C PRO A 86 1.30 18.93 -6.37
N ALA A 87 1.22 18.06 -7.37
CA ALA A 87 0.02 17.83 -8.18
C ALA A 87 -0.88 16.74 -7.59
N LYS A 88 -0.55 16.19 -6.40
CA LYS A 88 -1.37 15.21 -5.74
C LYS A 88 -2.75 15.77 -5.39
N GLY A 89 -3.70 14.86 -5.25
CA GLY A 89 -5.05 15.17 -4.80
C GLY A 89 -5.77 13.93 -4.34
N ASP A 90 -6.99 14.09 -3.85
CA ASP A 90 -7.73 13.02 -3.16
C ASP A 90 -8.50 12.10 -4.12
N GLU A 91 -8.42 12.37 -5.43
CA GLU A 91 -9.26 11.73 -6.45
C GLU A 91 -9.14 10.20 -6.49
N TRP A 92 -7.97 9.66 -6.19
CA TRP A 92 -7.71 8.23 -6.25
C TRP A 92 -7.86 7.52 -4.90
N GLN A 93 -8.11 8.24 -3.79
CA GLN A 93 -8.22 7.64 -2.46
C GLN A 93 -9.33 6.59 -2.40
N ALA A 94 -10.49 6.86 -3.00
CA ALA A 94 -11.60 5.91 -3.05
C ALA A 94 -11.22 4.62 -3.81
N TYR A 95 -10.50 4.75 -4.92
CA TYR A 95 -10.04 3.60 -5.71
C TYR A 95 -8.94 2.83 -4.98
N ALA A 96 -8.00 3.51 -4.34
CA ALA A 96 -6.94 2.91 -3.54
C ALA A 96 -7.53 2.13 -2.35
N ALA A 97 -8.45 2.73 -1.59
CA ALA A 97 -9.13 2.09 -0.47
C ALA A 97 -9.87 0.81 -0.91
N TYR A 98 -10.66 0.90 -1.99
CA TYR A 98 -11.39 -0.24 -2.53
C TYR A 98 -10.44 -1.37 -2.97
N THR A 99 -9.41 -1.06 -3.75
CA THR A 99 -8.51 -2.10 -4.29
C THR A 99 -7.64 -2.76 -3.21
N SER A 100 -7.22 -2.00 -2.21
CA SER A 100 -6.52 -2.52 -1.03
C SER A 100 -7.42 -3.49 -0.25
N ALA A 101 -8.65 -3.07 0.08
CA ALA A 101 -9.61 -3.89 0.82
C ALA A 101 -10.00 -5.17 0.05
N GLN A 102 -10.30 -5.06 -1.24
CA GLN A 102 -10.68 -6.21 -2.06
C GLN A 102 -9.52 -7.20 -2.23
N TYR A 103 -8.28 -6.72 -2.36
CA TYR A 103 -7.16 -7.64 -2.43
C TYR A 103 -6.92 -8.37 -1.10
N LEU A 104 -7.08 -7.68 0.03
CA LEU A 104 -7.03 -8.30 1.36
C LEU A 104 -8.12 -9.36 1.53
N ASP A 105 -9.37 -9.05 1.17
CA ASP A 105 -10.49 -9.99 1.22
C ASP A 105 -10.16 -11.30 0.47
N ARG A 106 -9.67 -11.17 -0.77
CA ARG A 106 -9.26 -12.34 -1.56
C ARG A 106 -8.04 -13.06 -0.99
N LEU A 107 -7.11 -12.35 -0.37
CA LEU A 107 -5.96 -12.95 0.31
C LEU A 107 -6.42 -13.82 1.50
N LEU A 108 -7.40 -13.33 2.27
CA LEU A 108 -7.96 -14.01 3.45
C LEU A 108 -8.83 -15.21 3.06
N ILE A 109 -9.76 -15.04 2.10
CA ILE A 109 -10.65 -16.11 1.65
C ILE A 109 -9.87 -17.28 1.02
N ASN A 110 -8.79 -16.99 0.29
CA ASN A 110 -7.91 -18.01 -0.29
C ASN A 110 -6.95 -18.66 0.73
N LYS A 111 -7.10 -18.36 2.03
CA LYS A 111 -6.39 -19.00 3.16
C LYS A 111 -4.86 -19.01 3.05
N ILE A 112 -4.25 -17.93 2.55
CA ILE A 112 -2.78 -17.84 2.45
C ILE A 112 -2.10 -17.78 3.84
N PHE A 113 -2.86 -17.54 4.91
CA PHE A 113 -2.36 -17.59 6.30
C PHE A 113 -2.58 -18.92 7.03
N VAL A 114 -3.01 -19.98 6.34
CA VAL A 114 -3.14 -21.31 6.96
C VAL A 114 -1.93 -22.17 6.60
N LYS A 115 -0.86 -22.01 7.38
CA LYS A 115 0.07 -23.09 7.76
C LYS A 115 0.94 -22.67 8.93
#